data_AF-A0A9D7PEC7-F1
#
_entry.id   AF-A0A9D7PEC7-F1
#
_cell.length_a   1.000
_cell.length_b   1.000
_cell.length_c   1.000
_cell.angle_alpha   90.00
_cell.angle_beta   90.00
_cell.angle_gamma   90.00
#
_symmetry.space_group_name_H-M   'P 1'
#
loop_
_entity.id
_entity.type
_entity.pdbx_description
1 polymer ?
#
loop_
_entity_poly.entity_id
_entity_poly.type
_entity_poly.pdbx_seq_one_letter_code
_entity_poly.pdbx_strand_id
1 'polypeptide(L)'
;MSIGTFTYLAAAAIASRSNAVVVGPAGIYQQAFHEKGLEGCPPPFPVDKLPMSLVWHERWDDDPGSAWLRSLLVDVNGQLHRDANVRLPAASGRGTAVS
;
A
#
# COMPACT_ATOMS: atom_id res chain seq x y z
N MET A 1 -12.02 -16.92 10.45
CA MET A 1 -10.71 -17.35 10.98
C MET A 1 -9.66 -16.38 10.44
N SER A 2 -9.06 -15.55 11.30
CA SER A 2 -8.04 -14.58 10.87
C SER A 2 -6.67 -15.24 10.99
N ILE A 3 -5.96 -15.39 9.87
CA ILE A 3 -4.56 -15.84 9.86
C ILE A 3 -3.68 -14.60 9.92
N GLY A 4 -2.97 -14.42 11.05
CA GLY A 4 -1.95 -13.40 11.18
C GLY A 4 -0.69 -13.85 10.45
N THR A 5 -0.29 -13.10 9.42
CA THR A 5 0.99 -13.32 8.72
C THR A 5 1.88 -12.12 8.98
N PHE A 6 3.15 -12.35 9.36
CA PHE A 6 4.08 -11.27 9.70
C PHE A 6 4.51 -10.39 8.51
N THR A 7 4.19 -10.80 7.28
CA THR A 7 4.61 -10.11 6.05
C THR A 7 3.45 -9.94 5.09
N TYR A 8 3.31 -8.72 4.54
CA TYR A 8 2.26 -8.39 3.57
C TYR A 8 2.30 -9.26 2.30
N LEU A 9 3.48 -9.59 1.78
CA LEU A 9 3.63 -10.42 0.58
C LEU A 9 3.12 -11.85 0.76
N ALA A 10 3.33 -12.42 1.94
CA ALA A 10 2.83 -13.76 2.25
C ALA A 10 1.30 -13.74 2.40
N ALA A 11 0.72 -12.68 2.98
CA ALA A 11 -0.73 -12.48 2.99
C ALA A 11 -1.32 -12.40 1.57
N ALA A 12 -0.68 -11.68 0.64
CA ALA A 12 -1.09 -11.66 -0.77
C ALA A 12 -0.98 -13.04 -1.44
N ALA A 13 0.08 -13.79 -1.17
CA ALA A 13 0.25 -15.14 -1.73
C ALA A 13 -0.81 -16.13 -1.23
N ILE A 14 -1.25 -15.99 0.03
CA ILE A 14 -2.36 -16.80 0.58
C ILE A 14 -3.68 -16.37 -0.04
N ALA A 15 -3.95 -15.07 -0.12
CA ALA A 15 -5.17 -14.54 -0.74
C ALA A 15 -5.32 -14.99 -2.20
N SER A 16 -4.23 -15.00 -2.98
CA SER A 16 -4.27 -15.42 -4.39
C SER A 16 -4.53 -16.93 -4.59
N ARG A 17 -4.52 -17.72 -3.52
CA ARG A 17 -4.70 -19.18 -3.55
C ARG A 17 -5.89 -19.64 -2.72
N SER A 18 -6.69 -18.72 -2.20
CA SER A 18 -7.82 -18.99 -1.32
C SER A 18 -8.95 -18.01 -1.59
N ASN A 19 -10.09 -18.17 -0.89
CA ASN A 19 -11.19 -17.22 -0.95
C ASN A 19 -11.09 -16.16 0.17
N ALA A 20 -9.87 -15.77 0.53
CA ALA A 20 -9.60 -14.80 1.58
C ALA A 20 -9.40 -13.39 1.00
N VAL A 21 -9.82 -12.38 1.77
CA VAL A 21 -9.58 -10.96 1.47
C VAL A 21 -8.52 -10.44 2.45
N VAL A 22 -7.59 -9.63 1.94
CA VAL A 22 -6.53 -9.00 2.74
C VAL A 22 -6.63 -7.48 2.66
N VAL A 23 -6.41 -6.81 3.79
CA VAL A 23 -6.37 -5.35 3.89
C VAL A 23 -4.96 -4.94 4.30
N GLY A 24 -4.39 -3.94 3.63
CA GLY A 24 -3.08 -3.41 3.96
C GLY A 24 -2.65 -2.29 3.01
N PRO A 25 -1.38 -1.85 3.09
CA PRO A 25 -0.92 -0.68 2.36
C PRO A 25 -0.99 -0.89 0.83
N ALA A 26 -1.76 -0.03 0.16
CA ALA A 26 -2.00 -0.14 -1.28
C ALA A 26 -0.71 -0.17 -2.11
N GLY A 27 0.31 0.63 -1.74
CA GLY A 27 1.60 0.66 -2.44
C GLY A 27 2.36 -0.67 -2.43
N ILE A 28 2.18 -1.49 -1.39
CA ILE A 28 2.81 -2.83 -1.31
C ILE A 28 2.06 -3.81 -2.22
N TYR A 29 0.72 -3.73 -2.24
CA TYR A 29 -0.09 -4.64 -3.03
C TYR A 29 -0.19 -4.26 -4.50
N GLN A 30 0.15 -3.03 -4.89
CA GLN A 30 0.08 -2.59 -6.28
C GLN A 30 0.88 -3.49 -7.22
N GLN A 31 2.08 -3.93 -6.80
CA GLN A 31 2.87 -4.87 -7.58
C GLN A 31 2.30 -6.30 -7.54
N ALA A 32 1.80 -6.74 -6.38
CA ALA A 32 1.19 -8.06 -6.22
C ALA A 32 -0.12 -8.22 -7.02
N PHE A 33 -0.89 -7.15 -7.21
CA PHE A 33 -2.11 -7.14 -8.03
C PHE A 33 -1.82 -7.59 -9.46
N HIS A 34 -0.78 -7.02 -10.07
CA HIS A 34 -0.40 -7.34 -11.44
C HIS A 34 0.16 -8.76 -11.59
N GLU A 35 1.02 -9.20 -10.67
CA GLU A 35 1.73 -10.48 -10.82
C GLU A 35 0.90 -11.70 -10.42
N LYS A 36 -0.06 -11.54 -9.49
CA LYS A 36 -0.81 -12.67 -8.88
C LYS A 36 -2.29 -12.70 -9.25
N GLY A 37 -2.74 -11.84 -10.16
CA GLY A 37 -4.14 -11.76 -10.58
C GLY A 37 -5.10 -11.35 -9.45
N LEU A 38 -4.61 -10.50 -8.54
CA LEU A 38 -5.41 -9.97 -7.43
C LEU A 38 -6.00 -8.62 -7.83
N GLU A 39 -7.23 -8.34 -7.41
CA GLU A 39 -7.90 -7.07 -7.65
C GLU A 39 -7.95 -6.23 -6.37
N GLY A 40 -7.74 -4.92 -6.52
CA GLY A 40 -7.88 -3.95 -5.43
C GLY A 40 -9.31 -3.42 -5.33
N CYS A 41 -9.83 -3.33 -4.11
CA CYS A 41 -11.11 -2.68 -3.81
C CYS A 41 -10.97 -1.79 -2.56
N PRO A 42 -11.82 -0.76 -2.40
CA PRO A 42 -11.84 0.01 -1.16
C PRO A 42 -12.24 -0.90 0.02
N PRO A 43 -11.65 -0.70 1.21
CA PRO A 43 -11.98 -1.50 2.38
C PRO A 43 -13.47 -1.31 2.76
N PRO A 44 -14.15 -2.36 3.25
CA PRO A 44 -15.58 -2.30 3.59
C PRO A 44 -15.85 -1.52 4.89
N PHE A 45 -14.81 -1.02 5.54
CA PHE A 45 -14.88 -0.18 6.74
C PHE A 45 -13.88 0.98 6.60
N PRO A 46 -14.09 2.10 7.31
CA PRO A 46 -13.14 3.19 7.34
C PRO A 46 -11.78 2.71 7.87
N VAL A 47 -10.72 3.00 7.13
CA VAL A 47 -9.34 2.72 7.55
C VAL A 47 -8.55 4.02 7.46
N ASP A 48 -7.92 4.40 8.56
CA ASP A 48 -7.04 5.55 8.59
C ASP A 48 -5.80 5.29 7.73
N LYS A 49 -5.30 6.36 7.11
CA LYS A 49 -4.04 6.28 6.36
C LYS A 49 -2.90 5.99 7.33
N LEU A 50 -2.04 5.05 6.97
CA LEU A 50 -0.83 4.77 7.74
C LEU A 50 0.14 5.95 7.60
N PRO A 51 0.46 6.68 8.68
CA PRO A 51 1.45 7.76 8.60
C PRO A 51 2.83 7.17 8.34
N MET A 52 3.54 7.74 7.37
CA MET A 52 4.95 7.43 7.11
C MET A 52 5.81 8.63 7.51
N SER A 53 6.80 8.39 8.37
CA SER A 53 7.70 9.42 8.88
C SER A 53 9.14 9.03 8.60
N LEU A 54 9.94 10.00 8.17
CA LEU A 54 11.38 9.85 8.04
C LEU A 54 12.03 10.31 9.35
N VAL A 55 12.81 9.43 9.99
CA VAL A 55 13.43 9.68 11.29
C VAL A 55 14.94 9.55 11.16
N TRP A 56 15.66 10.48 11.77
CA TRP A 56 17.12 10.48 11.85
C TRP A 56 17.56 11.00 13.22
N HIS A 57 18.84 10.81 13.52
CA HIS A 57 19.43 11.35 14.74
C HIS A 57 19.89 12.79 14.51
N GLU A 58 19.63 13.69 15.47
CA GLU A 58 19.93 15.13 15.40
C GLU A 58 21.39 15.44 15.02
N ARG A 59 22.33 14.59 15.47
CA ARG A 59 23.76 14.67 15.10
C ARG A 59 24.04 14.73 13.59
N TRP A 60 23.14 14.23 12.74
CA TRP A 60 23.30 14.19 11.29
C TRP A 60 22.42 15.21 10.56
N ASP A 61 21.88 16.20 11.28
CA ASP A 61 21.01 17.20 10.66
C ASP A 61 21.77 18.07 9.65
N ASP A 62 23.01 18.43 9.98
CA ASP A 62 23.91 19.24 9.13
C ASP A 62 24.78 18.41 8.17
N ASP A 63 24.60 17.08 8.12
CA ASP A 63 25.32 16.26 7.15
C ASP A 63 24.75 16.49 5.74
N PRO A 64 25.54 17.02 4.78
CA PRO A 64 25.01 17.38 3.46
C PRO A 64 24.46 16.17 2.68
N GLY A 65 25.06 14.99 2.87
CA GLY A 65 24.60 13.75 2.24
C GLY A 65 23.22 13.32 2.75
N SER A 66 23.05 13.33 4.07
CA SER A 66 21.78 13.04 4.75
C SER A 66 20.71 14.08 4.41
N ALA A 67 21.05 15.37 4.33
CA ALA A 67 20.13 16.42 3.90
C ALA A 67 19.66 16.23 2.45
N TRP A 68 20.59 15.95 1.52
CA TRP A 68 20.27 15.65 0.13
C TRP A 68 19.36 14.44 -0.02
N LEU A 69 19.68 13.32 0.65
CA LEU A 69 18.88 12.09 0.57
C LEU A 69 17.47 12.30 1.13
N ARG A 70 17.33 13.01 2.26
CA ARG A 70 16.02 13.35 2.84
C ARG A 70 15.18 14.16 1.87
N SER A 71 15.75 15.20 1.23
CA SER A 71 15.07 15.99 0.20
C SER A 71 14.61 15.10 -0.96
N LEU A 72 15.50 14.24 -1.46
CA LEU A 72 15.19 13.35 -2.58
C LEU A 72 14.04 12.40 -2.25
N LEU A 73 14.03 11.81 -1.04
CA LEU A 73 12.97 10.92 -0.60
C LEU A 73 11.62 11.65 -0.51
N VAL A 74 11.60 12.88 -0.02
CA VAL A 74 10.38 13.71 0.04
C VAL A 74 9.88 14.03 -1.37
N ASP A 75 10.77 14.40 -2.29
CA ASP A 75 10.43 14.74 -3.67
C ASP A 75 9.84 13.54 -4.42
N VAL A 76 10.50 12.37 -4.33
CA VAL A 76 10.03 11.13 -4.97
C VAL A 76 8.71 10.68 -4.36
N ASN A 77 8.56 10.73 -3.04
CA ASN A 77 7.29 10.38 -2.39
C ASN A 77 6.16 11.33 -2.85
N GLY A 78 6.45 12.63 -2.99
CA GLY A 78 5.51 13.62 -3.53
C GLY A 78 5.11 13.32 -4.99
N GLN A 79 6.03 12.86 -5.82
CA GLN A 79 5.75 12.43 -7.20
C GLN A 79 4.84 11.18 -7.22
N LEU A 80 5.20 10.14 -6.46
CA LEU A 80 4.41 8.90 -6.37
C LEU A 80 2.97 9.16 -5.92
N HIS A 81 2.77 10.05 -4.94
CA HIS A 81 1.42 10.41 -4.48
C HIS A 81 0.58 11.14 -5.53
N ARG A 82 1.20 11.92 -6.43
CA ARG A 82 0.49 12.54 -7.56
C ARG A 82 0.07 11.49 -8.58
N ASP A 83 0.96 10.57 -8.93
CA ASP A 83 0.73 9.56 -9.96
C ASP A 83 -0.26 8.47 -9.49
N ALA A 84 -0.20 8.09 -8.21
CA ALA A 84 -1.09 7.08 -7.62
C ALA A 84 -2.55 7.55 -7.52
N ASN A 85 -2.79 8.86 -7.39
CA ASN A 85 -4.14 9.44 -7.30
C ASN A 85 -4.97 9.27 -8.59
N VAL A 86 -4.36 8.73 -9.66
CA VAL A 86 -4.99 8.45 -10.96
C VAL A 86 -5.43 6.98 -11.10
N ARG A 87 -4.99 6.06 -10.22
CA ARG A 87 -4.88 4.63 -10.58
C ARG A 87 -5.78 3.60 -9.88
N LEU A 88 -6.69 3.98 -8.99
CA LEU A 88 -7.68 3.00 -8.48
C LEU A 88 -8.91 3.01 -9.39
N PRO A 89 -9.13 1.99 -10.24
CA PRO A 89 -10.38 1.87 -10.97
C PRO A 89 -11.53 1.78 -9.95
N ALA A 90 -12.59 2.56 -10.18
CA ALA A 90 -13.83 2.40 -9.44
C ALA A 90 -14.26 0.94 -9.56
N ALA A 91 -14.43 0.27 -8.42
CA ALA A 91 -14.89 -1.11 -8.38
C ALA A 91 -16.17 -1.23 -9.23
N SER A 92 -16.06 -1.89 -10.38
CA SER A 92 -17.21 -2.19 -11.23
C SER A 92 -18.14 -3.09 -10.44
N GLY A 93 -19.30 -2.54 -10.06
CA GLY A 93 -20.29 -3.23 -9.24
C GLY A 93 -20.69 -4.58 -9.81
N ARG A 94 -20.23 -5.65 -9.17
CA ARG A 94 -20.92 -6.95 -9.19
C ARG A 94 -21.72 -7.06 -7.91
N GLY A 95 -22.82 -6.31 -7.87
CA GLY A 95 -23.96 -6.66 -7.03
C GLY A 95 -24.68 -7.85 -7.65
N THR A 96 -24.19 -9.06 -7.45
CA THR A 96 -25.03 -10.26 -7.61
C THR A 96 -25.95 -10.31 -6.41
N ALA A 97 -27.19 -9.85 -6.63
CA ALA A 97 -28.31 -10.13 -5.75
C ALA A 97 -28.43 -11.65 -5.56
N VAL A 98 -28.32 -12.10 -4.31
CA VAL A 98 -28.77 -13.41 -3.87
C VAL A 98 -30.02 -13.18 -3.03
N SER A 99 -31.18 -13.30 -3.66
CA SER A 99 -32.45 -13.88 -3.16
C SER A 99 -33.54 -13.65 -4.18
#